data_AF-X1E2S6-F1
#
_entry.id   AF-X1E2S6-F1
#
_cell.length_a   1.000
_cell.length_b   1.000
_cell.length_c   1.000
_cell.angle_alpha   90.00
_cell.angle_beta   90.00
_cell.angle_gamma   90.00
#
_symmetry.space_group_name_H-M   'P 1'
#
loop_
_entity.id
_entity.type
_entity.pdbx_description
1 polymer ?
#
loop_
_entity_poly.entity_id
_entity_poly.type
_entity_poly.pdbx_seq_one_letter_code
_entity_poly.pdbx_strand_id
1 'polypeptide(L)'
;ELKDILRERDEITKDRFDHIIEECPILDIEKRIEMEDFLKISSQTIAERIKMSSEEIHDALLKREQDTSTAISPFLAMPSYTLYAFPNTTLAVFLATPGR
;
A
#
# COMPACT_ATOMS: atom_id res chain seq x y z
N GLU A 1 -8.37 10.58 -10.87
CA GLU A 1 -9.20 10.73 -9.65
C GLU A 1 -8.34 11.03 -8.41
N LEU A 2 -7.63 10.07 -7.77
CA LEU A 2 -6.80 10.39 -6.58
C LEU A 2 -5.56 11.27 -6.91
N LYS A 3 -4.95 11.07 -8.08
CA LYS A 3 -3.78 11.85 -8.54
C LYS A 3 -4.13 13.31 -8.88
N ASP A 4 -5.39 13.60 -9.19
CA ASP A 4 -5.83 14.93 -9.62
C ASP A 4 -6.20 15.81 -8.42
N ILE A 5 -6.72 15.22 -7.34
CA ILE A 5 -7.06 15.92 -6.09
C ILE A 5 -5.81 16.52 -5.41
N LEU A 6 -4.62 15.96 -5.64
CA LEU A 6 -3.36 16.48 -5.10
C LEU A 6 -2.87 17.77 -5.78
N ARG A 7 -3.41 18.12 -6.95
CA ARG A 7 -2.91 19.25 -7.76
C ARG A 7 -3.47 20.62 -7.38
N GLU A 8 -4.47 20.69 -6.49
CA GLU A 8 -5.15 21.94 -6.10
C GLU A 8 -4.74 22.49 -4.73
N ARG A 9 -3.45 22.46 -4.39
CA ARG A 9 -2.94 23.29 -3.30
C ARG A 9 -1.89 24.26 -3.82
N ASP A 10 -2.34 25.49 -4.00
CA ASP A 10 -1.51 26.65 -4.29
C ASP A 10 -0.31 26.71 -3.33
N GLU A 11 0.89 26.81 -3.91
CA GLU A 11 2.18 27.08 -3.27
C GLU A 11 2.78 26.01 -2.31
N ILE A 12 2.39 24.74 -2.42
CA ILE A 12 3.12 23.66 -1.72
C ILE A 12 4.28 23.18 -2.60
N THR A 13 5.50 23.50 -2.19
CA THR A 13 6.69 22.81 -2.71
C THR A 13 6.48 21.32 -2.47
N LYS A 14 6.47 20.51 -3.55
CA LYS A 14 6.30 19.04 -3.45
C LYS A 14 7.12 18.51 -2.29
N ASP A 15 6.46 17.91 -1.32
CA ASP A 15 7.13 17.37 -0.16
C ASP A 15 7.44 15.88 -0.36
N ARG A 16 8.07 15.26 0.65
CA ARG A 16 8.43 13.85 0.59
C ARG A 16 7.21 12.95 0.44
N PHE A 17 6.06 13.33 1.01
CA PHE A 17 4.84 12.58 0.91
C PHE A 17 4.27 12.62 -0.51
N ASP A 18 4.29 13.79 -1.15
CA ASP A 18 3.86 13.94 -2.55
C ASP A 18 4.64 13.01 -3.48
N HIS A 19 5.97 12.96 -3.33
CA HIS A 19 6.81 12.06 -4.11
C HIS A 19 6.47 10.59 -3.89
N ILE A 20 6.23 10.19 -2.65
CA ILE A 20 5.85 8.81 -2.32
C ILE A 20 4.52 8.46 -3.00
N ILE A 21 3.52 9.34 -2.97
CA ILE A 21 2.22 9.09 -3.61
C ILE A 21 2.32 9.07 -5.15
N GLU A 22 3.13 9.94 -5.74
CA GLU A 22 3.31 9.97 -7.19
C GLU A 22 4.00 8.71 -7.72
N GLU A 23 4.97 8.20 -6.96
CA GLU A 23 5.77 7.05 -7.35
C GLU A 23 5.19 5.72 -6.89
N CYS A 24 4.22 5.69 -5.96
CA CYS A 24 3.74 4.45 -5.37
C CYS A 24 3.17 3.49 -6.44
N PRO A 25 3.38 2.17 -6.27
CA PRO A 25 2.80 1.19 -7.18
C PRO A 25 1.28 1.17 -7.01
N ILE A 26 0.57 1.16 -8.13
CA ILE A 26 -0.89 0.99 -8.15
C ILE A 26 -1.17 -0.39 -8.71
N LEU A 27 -1.83 -1.23 -7.91
CA LEU A 27 -2.33 -2.53 -8.33
C LEU A 27 -3.80 -2.41 -8.69
N ASP A 28 -4.13 -2.68 -9.95
CA ASP A 28 -5.51 -2.78 -10.43
C ASP A 28 -5.89 -4.26 -10.52
N ILE A 29 -6.84 -4.68 -9.68
CA ILE A 29 -7.22 -6.08 -9.52
C ILE A 29 -8.67 -6.23 -9.98
N GLU A 30 -8.85 -6.73 -11.20
CA GLU A 30 -10.15 -6.82 -11.87
C GLU A 30 -11.12 -7.82 -11.21
N LYS A 31 -10.60 -8.78 -10.44
CA LYS A 31 -11.39 -9.87 -9.84
C LYS A 31 -11.32 -9.82 -8.33
N ARG A 32 -12.39 -10.28 -7.68
CA ARG A 32 -12.33 -10.56 -6.25
C ARG A 32 -11.28 -11.64 -6.00
N ILE A 33 -10.35 -11.32 -5.10
CA ILE A 33 -9.34 -12.24 -4.59
C ILE A 33 -9.45 -12.31 -3.08
N GLU A 34 -8.90 -13.37 -2.50
CA GLU A 34 -8.83 -13.53 -1.04
C GLU A 34 -7.76 -12.60 -0.45
N MET A 35 -7.90 -12.27 0.84
CA MET A 35 -6.98 -11.36 1.52
C MET A 35 -5.53 -11.87 1.48
N GLU A 36 -5.31 -13.17 1.68
CA GLU A 36 -3.97 -13.76 1.63
C GLU A 36 -3.32 -13.62 0.25
N ASP A 37 -4.08 -13.84 -0.83
CA ASP A 37 -3.60 -13.64 -2.21
C ASP A 37 -3.25 -12.16 -2.46
N PHE A 38 -4.10 -11.26 -1.97
CA PHE A 38 -3.86 -9.83 -2.05
C PHE A 38 -2.57 -9.42 -1.32
N LEU A 39 -2.36 -9.90 -0.09
CA LEU A 39 -1.14 -9.64 0.68
C LEU A 39 0.09 -10.19 -0.04
N LYS A 40 0.00 -11.37 -0.67
CA LYS A 40 1.10 -11.95 -1.44
C LYS A 40 1.51 -11.09 -2.62
N ILE A 41 0.55 -10.64 -3.44
CA ILE A 41 0.82 -9.75 -4.59
C ILE A 41 1.40 -8.42 -4.11
N SER A 42 0.81 -7.86 -3.04
CA SER A 42 1.25 -6.62 -2.42
C SER A 42 2.71 -6.70 -1.94
N SER A 43 3.07 -7.78 -1.24
CA SER A 43 4.41 -7.99 -0.72
C SER A 43 5.47 -8.16 -1.81
N GLN A 44 5.15 -8.86 -2.90
CA GLN A 44 6.05 -8.96 -4.05
C GLN A 44 6.31 -7.58 -4.68
N THR A 45 5.25 -6.80 -4.86
CA THR A 45 5.33 -5.45 -5.43
C THR A 45 6.17 -4.50 -4.54
N ILE A 46 6.01 -4.59 -3.22
CA ILE A 46 6.79 -3.80 -2.27
C ILE A 46 8.26 -4.26 -2.23
N ALA A 47 8.51 -5.57 -2.21
CA ALA A 47 9.83 -6.17 -2.11
C ALA A 47 10.79 -5.68 -3.19
N GLU A 48 10.32 -5.58 -4.43
CA GLU A 48 11.11 -5.07 -5.56
C GLU A 48 11.61 -3.64 -5.34
N ARG A 49 10.82 -2.81 -4.65
CA ARG A 49 11.14 -1.39 -4.44
C ARG A 49 12.07 -1.17 -3.25
N ILE A 50 11.86 -1.90 -2.17
CA ILE A 50 12.65 -1.73 -0.93
C ILE A 50 13.79 -2.73 -0.80
N LYS A 51 13.97 -3.62 -1.78
CA LYS A 51 15.03 -4.66 -1.84
C LYS A 51 15.05 -5.54 -0.58
N MET A 52 13.88 -6.03 -0.20
CA MET A 52 13.69 -6.95 0.93
C MET A 52 13.04 -8.25 0.47
N SER A 53 13.01 -9.27 1.34
CA SER A 53 12.25 -10.49 1.05
C SER A 53 10.76 -10.20 1.02
N SER A 54 10.09 -10.65 -0.05
CA SER A 54 8.63 -10.60 -0.14
C SER A 54 7.96 -11.49 0.92
N GLU A 55 8.61 -12.56 1.36
CA GLU A 55 8.10 -13.45 2.41
C GLU A 55 8.09 -12.74 3.76
N GLU A 56 9.17 -12.04 4.11
CA GLU A 56 9.24 -11.27 5.36
C GLU A 56 8.17 -10.16 5.40
N ILE A 57 7.96 -9.46 4.28
CA ILE A 57 6.91 -8.43 4.17
C ILE A 57 5.52 -9.06 4.30
N HIS A 58 5.29 -10.19 3.62
CA HIS A 58 4.03 -10.92 3.68
C HIS A 58 3.67 -11.34 5.10
N ASP A 59 4.60 -12.00 5.78
CA ASP A 59 4.35 -12.51 7.13
C ASP A 59 4.11 -11.38 8.12
N ALA A 60 4.81 -10.25 7.96
CA ALA A 60 4.59 -9.06 8.76
C ALA A 60 3.20 -8.44 8.56
N LEU A 61 2.75 -8.30 7.30
CA LEU A 61 1.43 -7.79 6.97
C LEU A 61 0.31 -8.74 7.42
N LEU A 62 0.48 -10.04 7.20
CA LEU A 62 -0.49 -11.07 7.59
C LEU A 62 -0.66 -11.09 9.11
N LYS A 63 0.44 -11.11 9.86
CA LYS A 63 0.39 -11.04 11.32
C LYS A 63 -0.35 -9.80 11.79
N ARG A 64 -0.08 -8.64 11.17
CA ARG A 64 -0.73 -7.39 11.52
C ARG A 64 -2.25 -7.42 11.26
N GLU A 65 -2.68 -8.02 10.16
CA GLU A 65 -4.11 -8.15 9.83
C GLU A 65 -4.83 -9.12 10.79
N GLN A 66 -4.16 -10.21 11.18
CA GLN A 66 -4.68 -11.18 12.14
C GLN A 66 -4.83 -10.59 13.56
N ASP A 67 -3.93 -9.71 13.99
CA ASP A 67 -4.01 -9.06 15.30
C ASP A 67 -5.24 -8.14 15.41
N THR A 68 -5.51 -7.34 14.38
CA THR A 68 -6.69 -6.47 14.28
C THR A 68 -6.87 -6.08 12.83
N SER A 69 -8.07 -6.29 12.29
CA SER A 69 -8.33 -5.94 10.89
C SER A 69 -8.00 -4.48 10.60
N THR A 70 -7.33 -4.25 9.47
CA THR A 70 -6.96 -2.91 9.01
C THR A 70 -8.02 -2.30 8.08
N ALA A 71 -9.17 -2.96 7.94
CA ALA A 71 -10.33 -2.42 7.26
C ALA A 71 -10.89 -1.19 8.00
N ILE A 72 -10.91 -0.06 7.31
CA ILE A 72 -11.54 1.18 7.77
C ILE A 72 -13.03 1.17 7.41
N SER A 73 -13.37 0.54 6.28
CA SER A 73 -14.74 0.35 5.80
C SER A 73 -14.82 -0.89 4.89
N PRO A 74 -16.03 -1.31 4.46
CA PRO A 74 -16.17 -2.41 3.50
C PRO A 74 -15.45 -2.20 2.15
N PHE A 75 -15.05 -0.97 1.84
CA PHE A 75 -14.43 -0.59 0.56
C PHE A 75 -13.02 0.00 0.73
N LEU A 76 -12.50 0.07 1.96
CA LEU A 76 -11.20 0.67 2.24
C LEU A 76 -10.51 -0.05 3.39
N ALA A 77 -9.28 -0.51 3.12
CA ALA A 77 -8.37 -1.03 4.12
C ALA A 77 -7.02 -0.30 3.99
N MET A 78 -6.30 -0.18 5.10
CA MET A 78 -4.96 0.40 5.13
C MET A 78 -3.98 -0.51 5.88
N PRO A 79 -3.61 -1.67 5.30
CA PRO A 79 -2.58 -2.52 5.87
C PRO A 79 -1.26 -1.74 5.98
N SER A 80 -0.66 -1.70 7.16
CA SER A 80 0.63 -1.02 7.38
C SER A 80 1.51 -1.81 8.35
N TYR A 81 2.82 -1.75 8.12
CA TYR A 81 3.82 -2.37 8.98
C TYR A 81 5.06 -1.48 9.05
N THR A 82 5.72 -1.45 10.21
CA THR A 82 6.89 -0.61 10.47
C THR A 82 8.15 -1.47 10.50
N LEU A 83 9.10 -1.15 9.62
CA LEU A 83 10.42 -1.75 9.55
C LEU A 83 11.44 -0.86 10.25
N TYR A 84 12.05 -1.34 11.34
CA TYR A 84 13.03 -0.57 12.11
C TYR A 84 14.41 -0.44 11.44
N ALA A 85 14.69 -1.23 10.39
CA ALA A 85 15.98 -1.26 9.70
C ALA A 85 16.11 -0.27 8.53
N PHE A 86 15.05 0.46 8.17
CA PHE A 86 15.03 1.36 7.01
C PHE A 86 14.70 2.80 7.42
N PRO A 87 15.59 3.78 7.16
CA PRO A 87 15.35 5.19 7.53
C PRO A 87 14.29 5.88 6.66
N ASN A 88 13.90 5.27 5.54
CA ASN A 88 12.93 5.82 4.59
C ASN A 88 11.60 5.06 4.68
N THR A 89 10.53 5.77 5.04
CA THR A 89 9.16 5.25 5.02
C THR A 89 8.73 4.98 3.58
N THR A 90 8.37 3.75 3.27
CA THR A 90 7.73 3.38 2.00
C THR A 90 6.25 3.19 2.24
N LEU A 91 5.41 3.96 1.55
CA LEU A 91 3.96 3.81 1.56
C LEU A 91 3.54 3.13 0.26
N ALA A 92 2.81 2.03 0.37
CA ALA A 92 2.12 1.42 -0.76
C ALA A 92 0.61 1.66 -0.58
N VAL A 93 -0.03 2.27 -1.58
CA VAL A 93 -1.47 2.49 -1.59
C VAL A 93 -2.07 1.45 -2.52
N PHE A 94 -2.90 0.59 -1.96
CA PHE A 94 -3.58 -0.44 -2.73
C PHE A 94 -5.04 -0.04 -2.91
N LEU A 95 -5.49 0.07 -4.16
CA LEU A 95 -6.88 0.33 -4.50
C LEU A 95 -7.47 -0.97 -5.02
N ALA A 96 -8.18 -1.70 -4.17
CA ALA A 96 -9.00 -2.82 -4.60
C ALA A 96 -10.41 -2.27 -4.90
N THR A 97 -10.73 -2.07 -6.18
CA THR A 97 -12.12 -1.80 -6.58
C THR A 97 -12.88 -3.11 -6.66
N PRO A 98 -14.02 -3.28 -5.95
CA PRO A 98 -14.89 -4.42 -6.19
C PRO A 98 -15.40 -4.34 -7.64
N GLY A 99 -15.07 -5.34 -8.46
CA GLY A 99 -15.65 -5.49 -9.79
C GLY A 99 -17.17 -5.47 -9.72
N ARG A 100 -17.79 -4.72 -10.64
CA ARG A 100 -19.25 -4.66 -10.84
C ARG A 100 -19.83 -6.03 -11.18
#